data_AF-A0A6V8E1A7-F1
#
_entry.id   AF-A0A6V8E1A7-F1
#
_cell.length_a   1.000
_cell.length_b   1.000
_cell.length_c   1.000
_cell.angle_alpha   90.00
_cell.angle_beta   90.00
_cell.angle_gamma   90.00
#
_symmetry.space_group_name_H-M   'P 1'
#
loop_
_entity.id
_entity.type
_entity.pdbx_description
1 polymer ?
#
loop_
_entity_poly.entity_id
_entity_poly.type
_entity_poly.pdbx_seq_one_letter_code
_entity_poly.pdbx_strand_id
1 'polypeptide(L)'
;MHEGKGLMLSLQGVANVKRPPSSHGASLALLMVLSLCMPFAPSAAEDTNFMPRHTGVDYPVGWTDIDTNPFNPAFNVQLRLVYPAMEDGEDAEMAGNGPFPWIAFFGDNGEASDDYMLLSSALAKRGYITIISGALSDSSDIESNGNTLSEMRERVGQTNSGQHVTGGAENIDYNHWAIAGHGTGAAAAYLLQPFLTVWDHPPRGVVGLGTDFEGLDEDWDWDDGPTEPQFFTPKAGLFMTGTVDEVAPSQEALDRLKELDGIGWHWMHVLGADHYQFQDTRSIFENEADASLTQEEQIALAAGQVVPYLDTTLRGDHGQFRAAFNRPSEPYTVSHPQAYIQEDLSTSEWIRFENTTASHPPSSHLNGSEDLEVNVDWVLRNGDAFLDLPADWDVRATCGWRIGPHGATTTISPNGTVQCVLPMATVPPGAHELVVRVDVEGGGAEWTQTYHRENTPMDLAVPKPTVYVPQHGERILNMSEVAVDPDGQIVRATNVELNCTDADHFGVSIVEDGQAVRVFHALDEEWLGECDVEVNLR
;
A
#
# COMPACT_ATOMS: atom_id res chain seq x y z
N MET A 1 27.73 -43.03 69.83
CA MET A 1 28.31 -44.39 69.83
C MET A 1 27.32 -45.34 69.20
N HIS A 2 27.84 -46.24 68.37
CA HIS A 2 27.20 -47.33 67.62
C HIS A 2 26.50 -47.00 66.29
N GLU A 3 27.35 -47.06 65.26
CA GLU A 3 27.09 -47.53 63.89
C GLU A 3 26.43 -48.92 63.83
N GLY A 4 25.82 -49.21 62.66
CA GLY A 4 25.55 -50.54 62.12
C GLY A 4 24.58 -50.43 60.93
N LYS A 5 24.98 -50.03 59.72
CA LYS A 5 25.74 -50.72 58.63
C LYS A 5 25.10 -52.03 58.10
N GLY A 6 24.84 -51.99 56.80
CA GLY A 6 24.77 -53.13 55.87
C GLY A 6 23.50 -53.12 55.02
N LEU A 7 23.49 -53.44 53.73
CA LEU A 7 24.50 -53.67 52.71
C LEU A 7 23.72 -53.75 51.38
N MET A 8 24.26 -53.17 50.32
CA MET A 8 23.85 -53.39 48.92
C MET A 8 24.29 -54.78 48.43
N LEU A 9 23.53 -55.40 47.53
CA LEU A 9 23.89 -56.30 46.40
C LEU A 9 22.58 -57.03 45.98
N SER A 10 22.26 -57.40 44.74
CA SER A 10 22.84 -57.31 43.40
C SER A 10 21.74 -57.76 42.43
N LEU A 11 21.78 -57.24 41.21
CA LEU A 11 21.03 -57.71 40.04
C LEU A 11 21.37 -59.14 39.61
N GLN A 12 20.38 -59.82 39.02
CA GLN A 12 20.39 -60.52 37.72
C GLN A 12 18.90 -60.73 37.31
N GLY A 13 18.40 -60.15 36.20
CA GLY A 13 18.32 -60.74 34.85
C GLY A 13 17.30 -61.89 34.83
N VAL A 14 16.20 -61.95 34.07
CA VAL A 14 15.86 -61.63 32.66
C VAL A 14 14.32 -61.55 32.63
N ALA A 15 13.58 -60.68 31.94
CA ALA A 15 13.33 -60.59 30.50
C ALA A 15 12.25 -59.50 30.32
N ASN A 16 12.38 -58.57 29.37
CA ASN A 16 11.16 -58.01 28.77
C ASN A 16 11.38 -57.43 27.37
N VAL A 17 10.63 -58.03 26.45
CA VAL A 17 10.09 -57.60 25.17
C VAL A 17 10.30 -56.11 24.82
N LYS A 18 11.02 -55.87 23.71
CA LYS A 18 11.10 -54.57 23.02
C LYS A 18 9.70 -54.16 22.52
N ARG A 19 9.19 -53.01 22.99
CA ARG A 19 8.12 -52.26 22.31
C ARG A 19 8.74 -51.34 21.25
N PRO A 20 8.08 -51.11 20.11
CA PRO A 20 8.56 -50.18 19.10
C PRO A 20 8.42 -48.73 19.60
N PRO A 21 9.26 -47.80 19.13
CA PRO A 21 9.18 -46.39 19.51
C PRO A 21 7.86 -45.79 19.03
N SER A 22 7.19 -45.04 19.91
CA SER A 22 5.97 -44.31 19.62
C SER A 22 6.24 -43.22 18.58
N SER A 23 5.63 -43.35 17.40
CA SER A 23 5.70 -42.41 16.28
C SER A 23 4.95 -41.09 16.51
N HIS A 24 4.39 -40.88 17.71
CA HIS A 24 3.59 -39.70 18.03
C HIS A 24 4.42 -38.44 18.32
N GLY A 25 5.69 -38.56 18.73
CA GLY A 25 6.54 -37.39 19.00
C GLY A 25 7.01 -36.67 17.74
N ALA A 26 7.31 -37.42 16.67
CA ALA A 26 7.71 -36.85 15.39
C ALA A 26 6.53 -36.19 14.63
N SER A 27 5.32 -36.72 14.80
CA SER A 27 4.12 -36.15 14.17
C SER A 27 3.69 -34.83 14.80
N LEU A 28 3.90 -34.66 16.12
CA LEU A 28 3.56 -33.41 16.82
C LEU A 28 4.57 -32.29 16.52
N ALA A 29 5.86 -32.64 16.40
CA ALA A 29 6.90 -31.69 15.99
C ALA A 29 6.76 -31.28 14.51
N LEU A 30 6.35 -32.21 13.63
CA LEU A 30 6.08 -31.90 12.23
C LEU A 30 4.82 -31.03 12.07
N LEU A 31 3.78 -31.22 12.89
CA LEU A 31 2.61 -30.34 12.92
C LEU A 31 2.93 -28.92 13.42
N MET A 32 3.83 -28.75 14.40
CA MET A 32 4.28 -27.42 14.83
C MET A 32 5.14 -26.73 13.77
N VAL A 33 6.00 -27.46 13.06
CA VAL A 33 6.84 -26.90 11.98
C VAL A 33 6.02 -26.59 10.72
N LEU A 34 4.96 -27.36 10.42
CA LEU A 34 4.00 -27.04 9.35
C LEU A 34 3.11 -25.84 9.68
N SER A 35 2.85 -25.56 10.96
CA SER A 35 2.11 -24.36 11.38
C SER A 35 2.94 -23.07 11.28
N LEU A 36 4.27 -23.17 11.22
CA LEU A 36 5.21 -22.06 11.01
C LEU A 36 5.51 -21.79 9.53
N CYS A 37 4.90 -22.53 8.61
CA CYS A 37 5.05 -22.40 7.17
C CYS A 37 3.72 -22.17 6.44
N MET A 38 2.70 -21.69 7.16
CA MET A 38 1.55 -21.08 6.48
C MET A 38 2.07 -19.77 5.85
N PRO A 39 1.99 -19.59 4.51
CA PRO A 39 2.02 -18.24 3.98
C PRO A 39 0.94 -17.46 4.71
N PHE A 40 1.28 -16.26 5.21
CA PHE A 40 0.27 -15.31 5.68
C PHE A 40 -0.85 -15.30 4.64
N ALA A 41 -2.07 -15.61 5.07
CA ALA A 41 -3.21 -15.45 4.18
C ALA A 41 -3.16 -14.00 3.69
N PRO A 42 -3.24 -13.74 2.38
CA PRO A 42 -3.42 -12.38 1.91
C PRO A 42 -4.61 -11.80 2.68
N SER A 43 -4.50 -10.57 3.19
CA SER A 43 -5.58 -9.89 3.90
C SER A 43 -6.88 -10.16 3.15
N ALA A 44 -7.94 -10.58 3.85
CA ALA A 44 -9.18 -10.93 3.18
C ALA A 44 -9.57 -9.79 2.23
N ALA A 45 -9.89 -10.15 0.98
CA ALA A 45 -10.28 -9.19 -0.04
C ALA A 45 -11.36 -8.25 0.52
N GLU A 46 -11.29 -6.98 0.15
CA GLU A 46 -12.26 -5.97 0.57
C GLU A 46 -13.70 -6.49 0.39
N ASP A 47 -14.54 -6.33 1.42
CA ASP A 47 -15.97 -6.56 1.29
C ASP A 47 -16.54 -5.47 0.38
N THR A 48 -17.28 -5.89 -0.64
CA THR A 48 -17.78 -4.99 -1.69
C THR A 48 -19.27 -4.70 -1.51
N ASN A 49 -19.88 -5.23 -0.45
CA ASN A 49 -21.28 -5.02 -0.10
C ASN A 49 -21.47 -3.68 0.64
N PHE A 50 -21.15 -2.58 -0.03
CA PHE A 50 -21.26 -1.25 0.55
C PHE A 50 -22.72 -0.83 0.75
N MET A 51 -22.97 -0.12 1.86
CA MET A 51 -24.24 0.57 2.08
C MET A 51 -24.26 1.91 1.33
N PRO A 52 -25.39 2.29 0.68
CA PRO A 52 -25.47 3.56 -0.03
C PRO A 52 -25.29 4.75 0.92
N ARG A 53 -24.78 5.87 0.41
CA ARG A 53 -24.64 7.10 1.21
C ARG A 53 -25.98 7.68 1.65
N HIS A 54 -25.94 8.39 2.78
CA HIS A 54 -27.10 9.12 3.28
C HIS A 54 -27.29 10.42 2.48
N THR A 55 -28.45 10.57 1.86
CA THR A 55 -28.84 11.78 1.10
C THR A 55 -30.09 12.44 1.65
N GLY A 56 -30.66 11.89 2.72
CA GLY A 56 -31.88 12.36 3.34
C GLY A 56 -31.66 13.54 4.30
N VAL A 57 -32.70 13.83 5.08
CA VAL A 57 -32.59 14.75 6.23
C VAL A 57 -31.72 14.12 7.31
N ASP A 58 -31.08 14.97 8.12
CA ASP A 58 -30.22 14.52 9.22
C ASP A 58 -30.99 13.62 10.20
N TYR A 59 -30.34 12.55 10.66
CA TYR A 59 -30.87 11.71 11.73
C TYR A 59 -30.87 12.48 13.06
N PRO A 60 -31.86 12.22 13.94
CA PRO A 60 -31.70 12.43 15.37
C PRO A 60 -30.46 11.68 15.91
N VAL A 61 -29.87 12.17 16.98
CA VAL A 61 -28.63 11.65 17.55
C VAL A 61 -28.88 10.99 18.90
N GLY A 62 -28.58 9.70 18.96
CA GLY A 62 -28.55 8.92 20.19
C GLY A 62 -27.13 8.79 20.73
N TRP A 63 -26.98 8.67 22.04
CA TRP A 63 -25.69 8.34 22.67
C TRP A 63 -25.86 7.45 23.90
N THR A 64 -24.82 6.72 24.27
CA THR A 64 -24.78 5.92 25.52
C THR A 64 -23.34 5.74 26.00
N ASP A 65 -23.16 5.68 27.32
CA ASP A 65 -21.87 5.41 27.95
C ASP A 65 -21.70 3.92 28.24
N ILE A 66 -20.55 3.37 27.88
CA ILE A 66 -20.24 1.94 27.99
C ILE A 66 -18.98 1.77 28.84
N ASP A 67 -19.16 1.35 30.09
CA ASP A 67 -18.06 0.93 30.96
C ASP A 67 -17.60 -0.48 30.59
N THR A 68 -16.33 -0.66 30.21
CA THR A 68 -15.80 -1.97 29.83
C THR A 68 -15.56 -2.90 31.03
N ASN A 69 -15.32 -2.34 32.22
CA ASN A 69 -15.19 -3.09 33.46
C ASN A 69 -15.60 -2.27 34.69
N PRO A 70 -16.90 -2.12 34.97
CA PRO A 70 -17.39 -1.32 36.09
C PRO A 70 -16.99 -1.86 37.47
N PHE A 71 -16.45 -3.09 37.54
CA PHE A 71 -16.04 -3.75 38.78
C PHE A 71 -14.54 -3.64 39.06
N ASN A 72 -13.73 -3.19 38.09
CA ASN A 72 -12.30 -2.96 38.27
C ASN A 72 -11.87 -1.65 37.59
N PRO A 73 -11.90 -0.52 38.33
CA PRO A 73 -11.60 0.81 37.79
C PRO A 73 -10.20 0.94 37.18
N ALA A 74 -9.25 0.08 37.56
CA ALA A 74 -7.88 0.10 37.03
C ALA A 74 -7.77 -0.42 35.58
N PHE A 75 -8.82 -1.10 35.09
CA PHE A 75 -8.91 -1.62 33.72
C PHE A 75 -10.25 -1.24 33.08
N ASN A 76 -10.90 -0.18 33.59
CA ASN A 76 -12.12 0.32 32.98
C ASN A 76 -11.75 1.33 31.92
N VAL A 77 -12.01 1.00 30.66
CA VAL A 77 -11.97 1.97 29.57
C VAL A 77 -13.35 2.62 29.52
N GLN A 78 -13.39 3.93 29.67
CA GLN A 78 -14.61 4.70 29.47
C GLN A 78 -14.81 4.91 27.98
N LEU A 79 -15.90 4.35 27.46
CA LEU A 79 -16.28 4.46 26.07
C LEU A 79 -17.62 5.17 25.94
N ARG A 80 -17.75 6.02 24.93
CA ARG A 80 -19.03 6.58 24.53
C ARG A 80 -19.39 6.14 23.12
N LEU A 81 -20.62 5.70 22.92
CA LEU A 81 -21.17 5.39 21.61
C LEU A 81 -22.15 6.48 21.19
N VAL A 82 -21.97 7.06 20.00
CA VAL A 82 -22.84 8.06 19.39
C VAL A 82 -23.35 7.53 18.05
N TYR A 83 -24.65 7.58 17.80
CA TYR A 83 -25.27 6.85 16.69
C TYR A 83 -26.53 7.53 16.13
N PRO A 84 -26.93 7.19 14.89
CA PRO A 84 -28.20 7.62 14.32
C PRO A 84 -29.38 7.01 15.09
N ALA A 85 -30.31 7.83 15.56
CA ALA A 85 -31.41 7.41 16.42
C ALA A 85 -32.79 7.82 15.87
N MET A 86 -33.84 7.26 16.48
CA MET A 86 -35.23 7.60 16.19
C MET A 86 -35.65 8.95 16.80
N GLU A 87 -34.98 9.37 17.88
CA GLU A 87 -35.12 10.66 18.54
C GLU A 87 -33.80 11.07 19.22
N ASP A 88 -33.61 12.35 19.52
CA ASP A 88 -32.39 12.84 20.17
C ASP A 88 -32.38 12.42 21.66
N GLY A 89 -31.28 11.87 22.16
CA GLY A 89 -31.11 11.63 23.59
C GLY A 89 -30.19 10.48 23.99
N GLU A 90 -29.93 10.41 25.29
CA GLU A 90 -29.27 9.27 25.93
C GLU A 90 -30.14 8.01 25.82
N ASP A 91 -29.53 6.88 25.46
CA ASP A 91 -30.18 5.57 25.32
C ASP A 91 -31.39 5.54 24.36
N ALA A 92 -31.48 6.51 23.44
CA ALA A 92 -32.52 6.55 22.43
C ALA A 92 -32.46 5.31 21.51
N GLU A 93 -33.61 4.88 20.99
CA GLU A 93 -33.65 3.74 20.06
C GLU A 93 -32.90 4.07 18.76
N MET A 94 -32.02 3.17 18.31
CA MET A 94 -31.26 3.33 17.07
C MET A 94 -32.20 3.37 15.86
N ALA A 95 -31.88 4.20 14.86
CA ALA A 95 -32.66 4.31 13.64
C ALA A 95 -32.69 2.96 12.89
N GLY A 96 -33.87 2.40 12.62
CA GLY A 96 -34.01 1.04 12.09
C GLY A 96 -33.71 0.83 10.59
N ASN A 97 -33.06 1.78 9.93
CA ASN A 97 -32.79 1.77 8.49
C ASN A 97 -31.30 1.75 8.15
N GLY A 98 -30.46 1.23 9.06
CA GLY A 98 -29.09 0.85 8.77
C GLY A 98 -29.03 -0.41 7.86
N PRO A 99 -27.90 -1.13 7.84
CA PRO A 99 -26.78 -1.02 8.78
C PRO A 99 -25.94 0.26 8.58
N PHE A 100 -25.39 0.80 9.68
CA PHE A 100 -24.54 2.00 9.65
C PHE A 100 -23.05 1.65 9.80
N PRO A 101 -22.16 2.19 8.94
CA PRO A 101 -20.71 2.12 9.15
C PRO A 101 -20.32 2.79 10.47
N TRP A 102 -19.20 2.34 11.05
CA TRP A 102 -18.75 2.84 12.35
C TRP A 102 -17.30 3.33 12.35
N ILE A 103 -16.96 4.10 13.38
CA ILE A 103 -15.67 4.77 13.52
C ILE A 103 -15.18 4.53 14.94
N ALA A 104 -13.96 4.02 15.10
CA ALA A 104 -13.25 4.06 16.37
C ALA A 104 -12.51 5.39 16.49
N PHE A 105 -12.82 6.19 17.51
CA PHE A 105 -12.24 7.52 17.71
C PHE A 105 -11.45 7.57 19.01
N PHE A 106 -10.16 7.87 18.92
CA PHE A 106 -9.29 8.03 20.08
C PHE A 106 -9.15 9.48 20.51
N GLY A 107 -9.40 9.75 21.79
CA GLY A 107 -9.21 11.05 22.38
C GLY A 107 -7.75 11.43 22.60
N ASP A 108 -7.49 12.74 22.67
CA ASP A 108 -6.21 13.33 22.99
C ASP A 108 -5.89 13.24 24.50
N ASN A 109 -4.64 13.52 24.85
CA ASN A 109 -4.10 13.42 26.19
C ASN A 109 -4.89 14.29 27.20
N GLY A 110 -5.41 13.65 28.24
CA GLY A 110 -6.17 14.29 29.31
C GLY A 110 -7.65 14.53 28.98
N GLU A 111 -8.11 14.19 27.77
CA GLU A 111 -9.51 14.35 27.35
C GLU A 111 -10.34 13.09 27.65
N ALA A 112 -11.62 13.27 27.95
CA ALA A 112 -12.55 12.19 28.24
C ALA A 112 -13.36 11.79 27.00
N SER A 113 -13.99 10.61 27.05
CA SER A 113 -14.76 10.09 25.91
C SER A 113 -15.98 10.95 25.53
N ASP A 114 -16.43 11.82 26.44
CA ASP A 114 -17.55 12.73 26.22
C ASP A 114 -17.14 14.11 25.67
N ASP A 115 -15.84 14.37 25.51
CA ASP A 115 -15.31 15.63 24.97
C ASP A 115 -15.38 15.72 23.44
N TYR A 116 -16.08 14.81 22.75
CA TYR A 116 -16.18 14.80 21.27
C TYR A 116 -17.61 14.65 20.75
N MET A 117 -18.63 15.08 21.52
CA MET A 117 -20.02 14.99 21.09
C MET A 117 -20.33 15.87 19.89
N LEU A 118 -19.71 17.03 19.72
CA LEU A 118 -20.03 17.93 18.60
C LEU A 118 -19.71 17.30 17.24
N LEU A 119 -18.49 16.80 17.07
CA LEU A 119 -18.08 16.13 15.84
C LEU A 119 -18.85 14.82 15.64
N SER A 120 -18.87 13.95 16.65
CA SER A 120 -19.54 12.65 16.54
C SER A 120 -21.04 12.79 16.27
N SER A 121 -21.71 13.81 16.82
CA SER A 121 -23.11 14.12 16.48
C SER A 121 -23.26 14.56 15.02
N ALA A 122 -22.32 15.34 14.48
CA ALA A 122 -22.33 15.74 13.07
C ALA A 122 -22.18 14.52 12.15
N LEU A 123 -21.36 13.53 12.54
CA LEU A 123 -21.21 12.27 11.82
C LEU A 123 -22.46 11.37 11.95
N ALA A 124 -23.05 11.28 13.15
CA ALA A 124 -24.28 10.52 13.39
C ALA A 124 -25.48 11.03 12.58
N LYS A 125 -25.61 12.35 12.44
CA LYS A 125 -26.60 12.98 11.54
C LYS A 125 -26.48 12.49 10.10
N ARG A 126 -25.30 12.03 9.69
CA ARG A 126 -25.00 11.52 8.35
C ARG A 126 -24.97 9.99 8.26
N GLY A 127 -25.41 9.29 9.30
CA GLY A 127 -25.55 7.84 9.27
C GLY A 127 -24.26 7.08 9.60
N TYR A 128 -23.41 7.64 10.46
CA TYR A 128 -22.23 6.97 11.01
C TYR A 128 -22.38 6.74 12.51
N ILE A 129 -21.84 5.62 12.98
CA ILE A 129 -21.70 5.34 14.40
C ILE A 129 -20.27 5.72 14.83
N THR A 130 -20.11 6.40 15.94
CA THR A 130 -18.78 6.70 16.50
C THR A 130 -18.69 6.07 17.88
N ILE A 131 -17.68 5.23 18.11
CA ILE A 131 -17.29 4.79 19.44
C ILE A 131 -16.02 5.54 19.83
N ILE A 132 -16.05 6.21 20.98
CA ILE A 132 -15.05 7.18 21.42
C ILE A 132 -14.38 6.65 22.68
N SER A 133 -13.06 6.66 22.74
CA SER A 133 -12.30 6.45 23.98
C SER A 133 -11.92 7.80 24.59
N GLY A 134 -11.62 7.81 25.88
CA GLY A 134 -10.81 8.89 26.45
C GLY A 134 -9.37 8.88 25.94
N ALA A 135 -8.55 9.70 26.58
CA ALA A 135 -7.13 9.85 26.34
C ALA A 135 -6.37 8.53 26.29
N LEU A 136 -5.57 8.37 25.23
CA LEU A 136 -4.54 7.35 25.19
C LEU A 136 -3.31 7.84 25.98
N SER A 137 -2.61 6.90 26.61
CA SER A 137 -1.43 7.23 27.42
C SER A 137 -0.17 7.48 26.58
N ASP A 138 -0.06 6.83 25.43
CA ASP A 138 1.09 6.89 24.52
C ASP A 138 0.63 6.48 23.11
N SER A 139 0.87 7.31 22.10
CA SER A 139 0.49 7.01 20.71
C SER A 139 1.31 5.88 20.08
N SER A 140 2.54 5.66 20.56
CA SER A 140 3.48 4.66 20.05
C SER A 140 3.28 3.27 20.64
N ASP A 141 2.53 3.15 21.75
CA ASP A 141 2.23 1.86 22.38
C ASP A 141 1.14 1.10 21.58
N ILE A 142 1.58 0.49 20.48
CA ILE A 142 0.73 -0.26 19.54
C ILE A 142 -0.05 -1.37 20.25
N GLU A 143 0.54 -2.04 21.26
CA GLU A 143 -0.11 -3.12 22.00
C GLU A 143 -1.25 -2.58 22.87
N SER A 144 -0.99 -1.54 23.66
CA SER A 144 -2.00 -0.91 24.51
C SER A 144 -3.14 -0.29 23.68
N ASN A 145 -2.79 0.42 22.61
CA ASN A 145 -3.78 1.05 21.72
C ASN A 145 -4.60 -0.01 20.96
N GLY A 146 -3.97 -1.11 20.55
CA GLY A 146 -4.64 -2.28 19.97
C GLY A 146 -5.60 -2.99 20.94
N ASN A 147 -5.26 -3.06 22.23
CA ASN A 147 -6.17 -3.58 23.26
C ASN A 147 -7.40 -2.68 23.43
N THR A 148 -7.21 -1.36 23.51
CA THR A 148 -8.33 -0.38 23.56
C THR A 148 -9.24 -0.52 22.34
N LEU A 149 -8.68 -0.62 21.14
CA LEU A 149 -9.45 -0.82 19.91
C LEU A 149 -10.21 -2.15 19.89
N SER A 150 -9.60 -3.21 20.44
CA SER A 150 -10.25 -4.52 20.57
C SER A 150 -11.47 -4.45 21.50
N GLU A 151 -11.38 -3.71 22.61
CA GLU A 151 -12.53 -3.47 23.49
C GLU A 151 -13.63 -2.68 22.76
N MET A 152 -13.28 -1.60 22.05
CA MET A 152 -14.23 -0.83 21.25
C MET A 152 -14.97 -1.71 20.24
N ARG A 153 -14.20 -2.50 19.46
CA ARG A 153 -14.75 -3.43 18.46
C ARG A 153 -15.66 -4.47 19.10
N GLU A 154 -15.31 -5.00 20.27
CA GLU A 154 -16.17 -5.90 21.04
C GLU A 154 -17.50 -5.22 21.43
N ARG A 155 -17.48 -3.97 21.91
CA ARG A 155 -18.69 -3.23 22.28
C ARG A 155 -19.58 -2.92 21.08
N VAL A 156 -18.99 -2.60 19.94
CA VAL A 156 -19.73 -2.46 18.67
C VAL A 156 -20.38 -3.79 18.28
N GLY A 157 -19.65 -4.92 18.38
CA GLY A 157 -20.20 -6.26 18.11
C GLY A 157 -21.34 -6.66 19.04
N GLN A 158 -21.24 -6.32 20.33
CA GLN A 158 -22.30 -6.50 21.32
C GLN A 158 -23.53 -5.66 20.99
N THR A 159 -23.32 -4.41 20.57
CA THR A 159 -24.39 -3.52 20.11
C THR A 159 -25.11 -4.08 18.89
N ASN A 160 -24.33 -4.57 17.92
CA ASN A 160 -24.86 -5.26 16.74
C ASN A 160 -25.56 -6.59 17.07
N SER A 161 -25.38 -7.11 18.28
CA SER A 161 -26.09 -8.30 18.81
C SER A 161 -27.31 -7.94 19.66
N GLY A 162 -27.67 -6.65 19.75
CA GLY A 162 -28.82 -6.14 20.51
C GLY A 162 -28.55 -5.85 21.99
N GLN A 163 -27.29 -5.72 22.40
CA GLN A 163 -26.91 -5.25 23.74
C GLN A 163 -26.63 -3.75 23.73
N HIS A 164 -26.58 -3.10 24.89
CA HIS A 164 -26.28 -1.66 25.11
C HIS A 164 -27.28 -0.66 24.50
N VAL A 165 -27.66 -0.80 23.23
CA VAL A 165 -28.57 0.10 22.51
C VAL A 165 -29.80 -0.66 21.99
N THR A 166 -30.99 -0.14 22.30
CA THR A 166 -32.24 -0.68 21.75
C THR A 166 -32.30 -0.43 20.24
N GLY A 167 -32.64 -1.45 19.45
CA GLY A 167 -32.67 -1.34 17.98
C GLY A 167 -31.31 -1.51 17.30
N GLY A 168 -30.23 -1.81 18.04
CA GLY A 168 -28.88 -2.01 17.49
C GLY A 168 -28.64 -3.35 16.79
N ALA A 169 -29.50 -4.35 17.01
CA ALA A 169 -29.31 -5.71 16.48
C ALA A 169 -29.32 -5.73 14.94
N GLU A 170 -28.26 -6.28 14.33
CA GLU A 170 -28.03 -6.36 12.87
C GLU A 170 -28.10 -5.00 12.15
N ASN A 171 -27.87 -3.91 12.88
CA ASN A 171 -28.02 -2.54 12.39
C ASN A 171 -26.69 -1.78 12.27
N ILE A 172 -25.56 -2.48 12.44
CA ILE A 172 -24.22 -1.95 12.27
C ILE A 172 -23.52 -2.68 11.13
N ASP A 173 -22.94 -1.90 10.21
CA ASP A 173 -22.08 -2.42 9.16
C ASP A 173 -20.70 -2.67 9.77
N TYR A 174 -20.49 -3.91 10.21
CA TYR A 174 -19.31 -4.28 10.97
C TYR A 174 -18.04 -4.38 10.12
N ASN A 175 -18.18 -4.50 8.80
CA ASN A 175 -17.09 -4.76 7.86
C ASN A 175 -16.49 -3.48 7.29
N HIS A 176 -17.28 -2.41 7.18
CA HIS A 176 -16.82 -1.11 6.70
C HIS A 176 -16.73 -0.12 7.85
N TRP A 177 -15.50 0.14 8.33
CA TRP A 177 -15.26 1.01 9.46
C TRP A 177 -13.94 1.76 9.32
N ALA A 178 -13.80 2.88 10.04
CA ALA A 178 -12.59 3.71 10.04
C ALA A 178 -12.00 3.82 11.45
N ILE A 179 -10.72 4.17 11.50
CA ILE A 179 -10.04 4.58 12.73
C ILE A 179 -9.76 6.08 12.66
N ALA A 180 -9.94 6.78 13.78
CA ALA A 180 -9.84 8.22 13.85
C ALA A 180 -9.31 8.65 15.21
N GLY A 181 -8.88 9.90 15.31
CA GLY A 181 -8.60 10.51 16.61
C GLY A 181 -8.27 11.98 16.53
N HIS A 182 -7.99 12.55 17.70
CA HIS A 182 -7.52 13.92 17.91
C HIS A 182 -6.16 13.89 18.62
N GLY A 183 -5.25 14.83 18.30
CA GLY A 183 -3.95 14.95 18.98
C GLY A 183 -3.15 13.65 18.98
N THR A 184 -2.78 13.20 20.18
CA THR A 184 -2.11 11.92 20.44
C THR A 184 -2.94 10.73 19.94
N GLY A 185 -4.26 10.80 20.07
CA GLY A 185 -5.20 9.79 19.58
C GLY A 185 -5.19 9.67 18.05
N ALA A 186 -5.00 10.77 17.33
CA ALA A 186 -4.86 10.77 15.87
C ALA A 186 -3.56 10.07 15.43
N ALA A 187 -2.45 10.32 16.11
CA ALA A 187 -1.19 9.63 15.83
C ALA A 187 -1.30 8.14 16.13
N ALA A 188 -1.92 7.76 17.26
CA ALA A 188 -2.20 6.36 17.57
C ALA A 188 -3.04 5.67 16.50
N ALA A 189 -4.08 6.34 15.98
CA ALA A 189 -4.92 5.81 14.92
C ALA A 189 -4.11 5.50 13.63
N TYR A 190 -3.20 6.40 13.26
CA TYR A 190 -2.33 6.22 12.10
C TYR A 190 -1.25 5.14 12.31
N LEU A 191 -0.63 5.10 13.49
CA LEU A 191 0.43 4.13 13.80
C LEU A 191 -0.11 2.70 14.00
N LEU A 192 -1.32 2.56 14.52
CA LEU A 192 -1.93 1.26 14.82
C LEU A 192 -2.43 0.53 13.58
N GLN A 193 -2.95 1.26 12.58
CA GLN A 193 -3.68 0.63 11.47
C GLN A 193 -2.92 -0.48 10.72
N PRO A 194 -1.60 -0.42 10.44
CA PRO A 194 -0.94 -1.44 9.63
C PRO A 194 -0.73 -2.76 10.38
N PHE A 195 -0.93 -2.78 11.70
CA PHE A 195 -0.72 -3.95 12.56
C PHE A 195 -2.01 -4.72 12.87
N LEU A 196 -3.14 -4.34 12.27
CA LEU A 196 -4.46 -4.96 12.49
C LEU A 196 -4.72 -6.18 11.58
N THR A 197 -3.66 -6.87 11.15
CA THR A 197 -3.67 -7.96 10.15
C THR A 197 -4.43 -9.21 10.60
N VAL A 198 -4.65 -9.36 11.91
CA VAL A 198 -5.42 -10.45 12.49
C VAL A 198 -6.94 -10.30 12.30
N TRP A 199 -7.41 -9.16 11.78
CA TRP A 199 -8.84 -8.89 11.58
C TRP A 199 -9.24 -9.09 10.13
N ASP A 200 -10.28 -9.91 9.91
CA ASP A 200 -10.81 -10.23 8.57
C ASP A 200 -11.23 -8.97 7.79
N HIS A 201 -11.67 -7.93 8.50
CA HIS A 201 -12.04 -6.63 7.92
C HIS A 201 -11.33 -5.51 8.69
N PRO A 202 -10.11 -5.13 8.28
CA PRO A 202 -9.36 -4.02 8.87
C PRO A 202 -10.02 -2.66 8.56
N PRO A 203 -9.57 -1.55 9.20
CA PRO A 203 -10.15 -0.25 8.93
C PRO A 203 -9.92 0.15 7.46
N ARG A 204 -10.88 0.86 6.88
CA ARG A 204 -10.87 1.32 5.47
C ARG A 204 -10.55 2.80 5.33
N GLY A 205 -10.35 3.50 6.44
CA GLY A 205 -9.98 4.89 6.47
C GLY A 205 -9.32 5.28 7.79
N VAL A 206 -8.50 6.32 7.72
CA VAL A 206 -7.80 6.96 8.83
C VAL A 206 -8.16 8.44 8.83
N VAL A 207 -8.63 8.96 9.96
CA VAL A 207 -8.90 10.40 10.13
C VAL A 207 -8.09 10.95 11.30
N GLY A 208 -7.22 11.91 11.04
CA GLY A 208 -6.46 12.60 12.08
C GLY A 208 -6.84 14.06 12.21
N LEU A 209 -7.19 14.50 13.42
CA LEU A 209 -7.46 15.91 13.74
C LEU A 209 -6.37 16.42 14.69
N GLY A 210 -5.72 17.53 14.37
CA GLY A 210 -4.63 18.09 15.18
C GLY A 210 -3.52 17.08 15.46
N THR A 211 -3.18 16.21 14.49
CA THR A 211 -2.33 15.03 14.74
C THR A 211 -1.00 15.38 15.38
N ASP A 212 -0.76 14.79 16.56
CA ASP A 212 0.42 15.05 17.37
C ASP A 212 1.35 13.83 17.41
N PHE A 213 2.55 13.99 16.83
CA PHE A 213 3.60 12.98 16.83
C PHE A 213 4.71 13.27 17.86
N GLU A 214 4.56 14.25 18.77
CA GLU A 214 5.62 14.63 19.74
C GLU A 214 6.07 13.43 20.60
N GLY A 215 5.15 12.51 20.92
CA GLY A 215 5.45 11.29 21.68
C GLY A 215 6.16 10.18 20.91
N LEU A 216 6.35 10.32 19.59
CA LEU A 216 6.97 9.31 18.75
C LEU A 216 8.48 9.57 18.61
N ASP A 217 9.29 8.56 18.92
CA ASP A 217 10.74 8.64 18.76
C ASP A 217 11.12 9.01 17.31
N GLU A 218 12.12 9.89 17.13
CA GLU A 218 12.55 10.40 15.82
C GLU A 218 13.05 9.28 14.89
N ASP A 219 13.64 8.23 15.46
CA ASP A 219 14.15 7.06 14.76
C ASP A 219 13.13 5.93 14.60
N TRP A 220 11.90 6.10 15.11
CA TRP A 220 10.84 5.10 14.96
C TRP A 220 10.52 4.88 13.47
N ASP A 221 10.45 3.62 13.06
CA ASP A 221 9.95 3.21 11.76
C ASP A 221 9.00 2.00 11.86
N TRP A 222 8.49 1.53 10.72
CA TRP A 222 7.55 0.41 10.73
C TRP A 222 8.15 -0.93 11.19
N ASP A 223 9.47 -1.09 11.15
CA ASP A 223 10.16 -2.30 11.60
C ASP A 223 10.20 -2.39 13.13
N ASP A 224 9.99 -1.28 13.84
CA ASP A 224 9.80 -1.23 15.30
C ASP A 224 8.42 -1.74 15.74
N GLY A 225 7.50 -1.96 14.79
CA GLY A 225 6.17 -2.51 15.03
C GLY A 225 6.19 -3.95 15.57
N PRO A 226 5.07 -4.41 16.18
CA PRO A 226 4.98 -5.76 16.73
C PRO A 226 4.99 -6.87 15.66
N THR A 227 4.66 -6.53 14.41
CA THR A 227 4.61 -7.41 13.25
C THR A 227 4.97 -6.66 11.98
N GLU A 228 5.21 -7.36 10.87
CA GLU A 228 5.33 -6.73 9.55
C GLU A 228 4.12 -5.83 9.25
N PRO A 229 4.32 -4.56 8.85
CA PRO A 229 3.24 -3.63 8.55
C PRO A 229 2.46 -4.06 7.29
N GLN A 230 1.13 -4.04 7.34
CA GLN A 230 0.29 -4.23 6.16
C GLN A 230 -0.77 -3.13 6.06
N PHE A 231 -0.67 -2.34 5.01
CA PHE A 231 -1.60 -1.26 4.73
C PHE A 231 -2.81 -1.75 3.93
N PHE A 232 -4.00 -1.31 4.33
CA PHE A 232 -5.26 -1.84 3.80
C PHE A 232 -5.91 -0.90 2.79
N THR A 233 -6.48 -1.48 1.73
CA THR A 233 -7.17 -0.75 0.67
C THR A 233 -8.54 -0.23 1.17
N PRO A 234 -8.91 1.04 0.87
CA PRO A 234 -8.10 2.06 0.20
C PRO A 234 -7.04 2.61 1.17
N LYS A 235 -5.79 2.72 0.72
CA LYS A 235 -4.66 3.15 1.55
C LYS A 235 -4.64 4.67 1.64
N ALA A 236 -5.63 5.26 2.30
CA ALA A 236 -5.79 6.71 2.32
C ALA A 236 -6.12 7.25 3.71
N GLY A 237 -5.43 8.31 4.13
CA GLY A 237 -5.72 9.07 5.35
C GLY A 237 -6.14 10.51 5.06
N LEU A 238 -7.10 11.02 5.84
CA LEU A 238 -7.48 12.42 5.86
C LEU A 238 -6.96 13.04 7.17
N PHE A 239 -6.16 14.10 7.04
CA PHE A 239 -5.56 14.80 8.16
C PHE A 239 -5.94 16.28 8.12
N MET A 240 -6.30 16.84 9.27
CA MET A 240 -6.71 18.23 9.41
C MET A 240 -6.09 18.83 10.66
N THR A 241 -5.44 19.98 10.53
CA THR A 241 -4.84 20.73 11.65
C THR A 241 -5.06 22.23 11.43
N GLY A 242 -5.00 22.99 12.51
CA GLY A 242 -5.12 24.44 12.48
C GLY A 242 -3.85 25.13 12.03
N THR A 243 -3.95 26.31 11.40
CA THR A 243 -2.76 27.13 11.14
C THR A 243 -2.22 27.85 12.37
N VAL A 244 -3.02 27.96 13.43
CA VAL A 244 -2.57 28.55 14.70
C VAL A 244 -2.28 27.51 15.77
N ASP A 245 -2.46 26.22 15.47
CA ASP A 245 -2.17 25.08 16.36
C ASP A 245 -0.72 25.15 16.89
N GLU A 246 -0.57 25.51 18.17
CA GLU A 246 0.71 25.59 18.88
C GLU A 246 1.03 24.32 19.66
N VAL A 247 0.08 23.39 19.77
CA VAL A 247 0.22 22.12 20.50
C VAL A 247 0.89 21.08 19.60
N ALA A 248 0.39 20.91 18.38
CA ALA A 248 0.92 20.01 17.38
C ALA A 248 1.26 20.80 16.09
N PRO A 249 2.44 21.43 16.02
CA PRO A 249 2.80 22.30 14.91
C PRO A 249 2.64 21.60 13.55
N SER A 250 1.72 22.13 12.73
CA SER A 250 1.23 21.45 11.52
C SER A 250 2.29 21.04 10.49
N GLN A 251 3.45 21.70 10.48
CA GLN A 251 4.55 21.37 9.56
C GLN A 251 5.38 20.19 10.06
N GLU A 252 5.66 20.12 11.36
CA GLU A 252 6.46 19.04 11.96
C GLU A 252 5.70 17.71 11.88
N ALA A 253 4.40 17.73 12.19
CA ALA A 253 3.54 16.55 12.09
C ALA A 253 3.41 16.04 10.64
N LEU A 254 3.32 16.95 9.66
CA LEU A 254 3.29 16.58 8.24
C LEU A 254 4.62 16.00 7.78
N ASP A 255 5.74 16.58 8.20
CA ASP A 255 7.06 16.06 7.84
C ASP A 255 7.26 14.66 8.43
N ARG A 256 6.80 14.42 9.67
CA ARG A 256 6.79 13.07 10.27
C ARG A 256 5.90 12.10 9.50
N LEU A 257 4.70 12.50 9.09
CA LEU A 257 3.82 11.67 8.25
C LEU A 257 4.48 11.28 6.92
N LYS A 258 5.21 12.21 6.28
CA LYS A 258 5.94 11.97 5.03
C LYS A 258 7.13 11.03 5.21
N GLU A 259 7.81 11.09 6.35
CA GLU A 259 8.91 10.18 6.68
C GLU A 259 8.44 8.75 6.87
N LEU A 260 7.31 8.57 7.55
CA LEU A 260 6.72 7.25 7.80
C LEU A 260 6.10 6.67 6.52
N ASP A 261 5.38 7.47 5.72
CA ASP A 261 4.74 7.03 4.47
C ASP A 261 3.79 5.82 4.69
N GLY A 262 3.52 5.00 3.67
CA GLY A 262 2.78 3.73 3.77
C GLY A 262 1.30 3.81 3.35
N ILE A 263 0.66 4.95 3.53
CA ILE A 263 -0.65 5.28 2.93
C ILE A 263 -0.57 6.61 2.21
N GLY A 264 -1.43 6.80 1.22
CA GLY A 264 -1.61 8.13 0.66
C GLY A 264 -2.33 9.01 1.66
N TRP A 265 -2.03 10.29 1.64
CA TRP A 265 -2.49 11.23 2.65
C TRP A 265 -2.99 12.52 2.01
N HIS A 266 -4.00 13.09 2.63
CA HIS A 266 -4.52 14.41 2.31
C HIS A 266 -4.51 15.26 3.56
N TRP A 267 -3.71 16.31 3.55
CA TRP A 267 -3.41 17.13 4.72
C TRP A 267 -3.93 18.56 4.54
N MET A 268 -4.83 18.97 5.42
CA MET A 268 -5.44 20.29 5.42
C MET A 268 -4.92 21.14 6.58
N HIS A 269 -4.34 22.29 6.28
CA HIS A 269 -4.03 23.35 7.24
C HIS A 269 -5.16 24.38 7.22
N VAL A 270 -6.10 24.28 8.16
CA VAL A 270 -7.30 25.13 8.23
C VAL A 270 -6.95 26.52 8.76
N LEU A 271 -7.26 27.53 7.97
CA LEU A 271 -6.90 28.92 8.26
C LEU A 271 -7.62 29.42 9.52
N GLY A 272 -6.82 29.74 10.54
CA GLY A 272 -7.29 30.32 11.79
C GLY A 272 -8.06 29.36 12.71
N ALA A 273 -7.98 28.06 12.45
CA ALA A 273 -8.32 26.99 13.39
C ALA A 273 -7.18 26.77 14.40
N ASP A 274 -7.52 26.39 15.62
CA ASP A 274 -6.59 25.95 16.67
C ASP A 274 -6.68 24.43 16.94
N HIS A 275 -5.88 23.95 17.89
CA HIS A 275 -5.89 22.56 18.35
C HIS A 275 -7.20 22.18 19.07
N TYR A 276 -7.58 22.96 20.09
CA TYR A 276 -8.63 22.61 21.05
C TYR A 276 -10.06 22.75 20.50
N GLN A 277 -10.26 23.38 19.35
CA GLN A 277 -11.59 23.54 18.75
C GLN A 277 -12.16 22.25 18.12
N PHE A 278 -11.39 21.16 18.11
CA PHE A 278 -11.89 19.83 17.78
C PHE A 278 -12.56 19.09 18.96
N GLN A 279 -12.28 19.48 20.20
CA GLN A 279 -12.96 18.96 21.40
C GLN A 279 -14.11 19.87 21.83
N ASP A 280 -15.03 19.35 22.64
CA ASP A 280 -16.27 19.98 23.10
C ASP A 280 -16.04 20.91 24.28
N THR A 281 -15.25 20.46 25.26
CA THR A 281 -14.97 21.23 26.47
C THR A 281 -13.62 21.93 26.35
N ARG A 282 -13.55 23.16 26.85
CA ARG A 282 -12.32 23.94 26.92
C ARG A 282 -12.18 24.52 28.31
N SER A 283 -11.03 24.36 28.93
CA SER A 283 -10.68 25.15 30.11
C SER A 283 -10.41 26.61 29.70
N ILE A 284 -10.52 27.56 30.64
CA ILE A 284 -10.17 28.97 30.37
C ILE A 284 -8.68 29.17 30.01
N PHE A 285 -7.85 28.14 30.18
CA PHE A 285 -6.43 28.13 29.85
C PHE A 285 -6.15 27.49 28.48
N GLU A 286 -7.10 26.76 27.89
CA GLU A 286 -7.06 26.15 26.55
C GLU A 286 -7.75 27.07 25.52
N ASN A 287 -7.29 28.31 25.43
CA ASN A 287 -7.67 29.21 24.34
C ASN A 287 -6.40 29.74 23.70
N GLU A 288 -6.15 29.35 22.45
CA GLU A 288 -5.14 30.00 21.63
C GLU A 288 -5.70 31.37 21.23
N ALA A 289 -5.07 32.44 21.73
CA ALA A 289 -5.60 33.80 21.60
C ALA A 289 -5.72 34.30 20.16
N ASP A 290 -5.12 33.58 19.21
CA ASP A 290 -5.03 33.91 17.79
C ASP A 290 -5.98 33.09 16.90
N ALA A 291 -6.78 32.17 17.46
CA ALA A 291 -7.82 31.46 16.72
C ALA A 291 -8.87 32.44 16.19
N SER A 292 -9.18 32.33 14.89
CA SER A 292 -10.12 33.23 14.21
C SER A 292 -11.43 32.56 13.80
N LEU A 293 -11.46 31.22 13.75
CA LEU A 293 -12.68 30.44 13.59
C LEU A 293 -13.36 30.25 14.96
N THR A 294 -14.67 30.06 14.97
CA THR A 294 -15.34 29.52 16.17
C THR A 294 -15.28 28.00 16.20
N GLN A 295 -15.53 27.39 17.37
CA GLN A 295 -15.60 25.93 17.52
C GLN A 295 -16.65 25.35 16.56
N GLU A 296 -17.82 25.98 16.47
CA GLU A 296 -18.88 25.53 15.56
C GLU A 296 -18.46 25.62 14.09
N GLU A 297 -17.72 26.64 13.69
CA GLU A 297 -17.20 26.78 12.33
C GLU A 297 -16.14 25.71 12.01
N GLN A 298 -15.21 25.46 12.94
CA GLN A 298 -14.19 24.43 12.79
C GLN A 298 -14.79 23.02 12.75
N ILE A 299 -15.72 22.70 13.65
CA ILE A 299 -16.44 21.42 13.64
C ILE A 299 -17.26 21.24 12.36
N ALA A 300 -17.93 22.30 11.88
CA ALA A 300 -18.68 22.23 10.62
C ALA A 300 -17.77 21.99 9.42
N LEU A 301 -16.58 22.61 9.39
CA LEU A 301 -15.58 22.39 8.35
C LEU A 301 -15.02 20.96 8.42
N ALA A 302 -14.65 20.49 9.62
CA ALA A 302 -14.18 19.13 9.86
C ALA A 302 -15.21 18.09 9.42
N ALA A 303 -16.45 18.19 9.89
CA ALA A 303 -17.53 17.27 9.49
C ALA A 303 -17.82 17.36 7.98
N GLY A 304 -17.78 18.57 7.40
CA GLY A 304 -17.96 18.80 5.97
C GLY A 304 -16.91 18.12 5.09
N GLN A 305 -15.72 17.86 5.63
CA GLN A 305 -14.64 17.14 4.96
C GLN A 305 -14.63 15.64 5.27
N VAL A 306 -14.80 15.28 6.55
CA VAL A 306 -14.75 13.90 7.03
C VAL A 306 -15.90 13.08 6.44
N VAL A 307 -17.11 13.64 6.32
CA VAL A 307 -18.26 12.88 5.79
C VAL A 307 -18.04 12.43 4.33
N PRO A 308 -17.70 13.30 3.36
CA PRO A 308 -17.38 12.84 2.01
C PRO A 308 -16.22 11.83 1.95
N TYR A 309 -15.21 12.01 2.80
CA TYR A 309 -14.10 11.05 2.92
C TYR A 309 -14.60 9.67 3.39
N LEU A 310 -15.44 9.62 4.42
CA LEU A 310 -16.03 8.38 4.92
C LEU A 310 -17.04 7.78 3.93
N ASP A 311 -17.76 8.57 3.14
CA ASP A 311 -18.60 8.06 2.05
C ASP A 311 -17.73 7.38 0.98
N THR A 312 -16.58 7.98 0.66
CA THR A 312 -15.63 7.41 -0.30
C THR A 312 -14.98 6.13 0.25
N THR A 313 -14.54 6.12 1.51
CA THR A 313 -13.81 4.99 2.11
C THR A 313 -14.70 3.88 2.65
N LEU A 314 -15.80 4.21 3.34
CA LEU A 314 -16.64 3.21 4.01
C LEU A 314 -17.88 2.81 3.20
N ARG A 315 -18.28 3.60 2.20
CA ARG A 315 -19.44 3.29 1.35
C ARG A 315 -19.08 3.05 -0.12
N GLY A 316 -17.79 3.10 -0.46
CA GLY A 316 -17.32 2.92 -1.82
C GLY A 316 -17.92 3.93 -2.82
N ASP A 317 -18.45 5.07 -2.35
CA ASP A 317 -19.06 6.09 -3.21
C ASP A 317 -17.95 6.95 -3.82
N HIS A 318 -17.42 6.50 -4.96
CA HIS A 318 -16.39 7.22 -5.71
C HIS A 318 -16.87 8.60 -6.18
N GLY A 319 -18.19 8.83 -6.26
CA GLY A 319 -18.75 10.14 -6.56
C GLY A 319 -18.50 11.18 -5.46
N GLN A 320 -18.09 10.76 -4.27
CA GLN A 320 -17.64 11.66 -3.20
C GLN A 320 -16.14 11.96 -3.22
N PHE A 321 -15.35 11.29 -4.05
CA PHE A 321 -13.89 11.45 -4.08
C PHE A 321 -13.46 12.92 -4.24
N ARG A 322 -14.12 13.66 -5.13
CA ARG A 322 -13.78 15.08 -5.34
C ARG A 322 -14.08 15.96 -4.13
N ALA A 323 -15.16 15.69 -3.41
CA ALA A 323 -15.48 16.40 -2.19
C ALA A 323 -14.52 16.02 -1.06
N ALA A 324 -14.24 14.71 -0.92
CA ALA A 324 -13.34 14.13 0.07
C ALA A 324 -11.90 14.65 0.04
N PHE A 325 -11.47 15.19 -1.10
CA PHE A 325 -10.10 15.62 -1.34
C PHE A 325 -10.01 16.99 -2.03
N ASN A 326 -11.01 17.84 -1.80
CA ASN A 326 -11.03 19.25 -2.20
C ASN A 326 -10.71 19.53 -3.68
N ARG A 327 -11.42 18.85 -4.59
CA ARG A 327 -11.36 19.04 -6.05
C ARG A 327 -12.66 19.64 -6.60
N PRO A 328 -13.04 20.86 -6.19
CA PRO A 328 -14.37 21.43 -6.48
C PRO A 328 -14.59 21.75 -7.97
N SER A 329 -13.53 22.04 -8.71
CA SER A 329 -13.59 22.47 -10.11
C SER A 329 -13.12 21.39 -11.07
N GLU A 330 -11.92 20.86 -10.86
CA GLU A 330 -11.27 19.90 -11.75
C GLU A 330 -10.72 18.70 -10.97
N PRO A 331 -10.75 17.47 -11.52
CA PRO A 331 -10.34 16.25 -10.81
C PRO A 331 -8.86 16.17 -10.40
N TYR A 332 -8.01 17.04 -10.93
CA TYR A 332 -6.56 17.04 -10.66
C TYR A 332 -6.07 18.38 -10.12
N THR A 333 -6.98 19.21 -9.62
CA THR A 333 -6.65 20.49 -9.00
C THR A 333 -7.25 20.55 -7.61
N VAL A 334 -6.37 20.58 -6.61
CA VAL A 334 -6.75 20.65 -5.20
C VAL A 334 -6.84 22.10 -4.79
N SER A 335 -7.95 22.48 -4.14
CA SER A 335 -8.15 23.83 -3.63
C SER A 335 -9.25 23.88 -2.58
N HIS A 336 -9.04 24.68 -1.53
CA HIS A 336 -10.07 25.00 -0.55
C HIS A 336 -9.95 26.48 -0.14
N PRO A 337 -11.06 27.22 0.02
CA PRO A 337 -11.01 28.65 0.33
C PRO A 337 -10.51 28.97 1.74
N GLN A 338 -10.59 28.01 2.67
CA GLN A 338 -10.24 28.17 4.09
C GLN A 338 -9.12 27.23 4.54
N ALA A 339 -8.37 26.62 3.62
CA ALA A 339 -7.25 25.75 4.00
C ALA A 339 -6.12 25.77 2.98
N TYR A 340 -4.88 25.66 3.44
CA TYR A 340 -3.78 25.20 2.59
C TYR A 340 -3.80 23.68 2.57
N ILE A 341 -3.52 23.09 1.41
CA ILE A 341 -3.61 21.64 1.24
C ILE A 341 -2.30 21.13 0.67
N GLN A 342 -1.81 20.05 1.27
CA GLN A 342 -0.77 19.20 0.73
C GLN A 342 -1.33 17.78 0.64
N GLU A 343 -0.97 17.04 -0.38
CA GLU A 343 -1.39 15.64 -0.52
C GLU A 343 -0.37 14.82 -1.30
N ASP A 344 -0.37 13.53 -1.04
CA ASP A 344 0.16 12.50 -1.92
C ASP A 344 -0.79 11.31 -1.86
N LEU A 345 -1.58 11.10 -2.92
CA LEU A 345 -2.52 9.98 -3.04
C LEU A 345 -1.98 8.86 -3.95
N SER A 346 -0.67 8.86 -4.24
CA SER A 346 -0.07 7.92 -5.20
C SER A 346 -0.23 6.45 -4.78
N THR A 347 -0.29 6.17 -3.48
CA THR A 347 -0.42 4.83 -2.90
C THR A 347 -1.85 4.45 -2.52
N SER A 348 -2.85 5.32 -2.74
CA SER A 348 -4.18 5.19 -2.13
C SER A 348 -5.15 4.14 -2.68
N GLU A 349 -4.80 3.44 -3.76
CA GLU A 349 -5.53 2.29 -4.31
C GLU A 349 -7.08 2.42 -4.31
N TRP A 350 -7.61 3.32 -5.12
CA TRP A 350 -9.07 3.55 -5.23
C TRP A 350 -9.78 2.67 -6.26
N ILE A 351 -9.02 1.91 -7.06
CA ILE A 351 -9.50 1.13 -8.20
C ILE A 351 -9.14 -0.33 -7.98
N ARG A 352 -10.04 -1.24 -8.36
CA ARG A 352 -9.82 -2.68 -8.29
C ARG A 352 -9.51 -3.21 -9.68
N PHE A 353 -8.37 -3.89 -9.81
CA PHE A 353 -7.98 -4.58 -11.04
C PHE A 353 -8.50 -6.02 -11.00
N GLU A 354 -9.12 -6.48 -12.08
CA GLU A 354 -9.80 -7.80 -12.10
C GLU A 354 -9.02 -8.82 -12.93
N ASN A 355 -8.94 -8.59 -14.23
CA ASN A 355 -8.37 -9.52 -15.19
C ASN A 355 -7.24 -8.86 -15.96
N THR A 356 -6.16 -9.59 -16.12
CA THR A 356 -4.98 -9.11 -16.85
C THR A 356 -4.57 -10.13 -17.90
N THR A 357 -4.32 -9.65 -19.11
CA THR A 357 -3.78 -10.47 -20.18
C THR A 357 -2.54 -9.82 -20.74
N ALA A 358 -1.53 -10.62 -21.02
CA ALA A 358 -0.29 -10.13 -21.61
C ALA A 358 0.09 -11.02 -22.80
N SER A 359 0.66 -10.39 -23.82
CA SER A 359 1.27 -11.07 -24.97
C SER A 359 2.34 -12.10 -24.56
N HIS A 360 3.01 -11.84 -23.44
CA HIS A 360 4.08 -12.66 -22.89
C HIS A 360 3.83 -12.92 -21.39
N PRO A 361 4.04 -14.15 -20.90
CA PRO A 361 3.97 -14.42 -19.47
C PRO A 361 5.14 -13.74 -18.73
N PRO A 362 4.97 -13.30 -17.47
CA PRO A 362 6.04 -12.66 -16.69
C PRO A 362 7.32 -13.47 -16.55
N SER A 363 7.23 -14.80 -16.64
CA SER A 363 8.38 -15.71 -16.58
C SER A 363 9.17 -15.81 -17.89
N SER A 364 8.68 -15.22 -18.98
CA SER A 364 9.39 -15.21 -20.25
C SER A 364 10.39 -14.05 -20.33
N HIS A 365 11.43 -14.27 -21.11
CA HIS A 365 12.46 -13.28 -21.37
C HIS A 365 12.17 -12.61 -22.71
N LEU A 366 12.00 -11.28 -22.66
CA LEU A 366 11.78 -10.45 -23.84
C LEU A 366 13.11 -9.96 -24.40
N ASN A 367 13.22 -9.79 -25.71
CA ASN A 367 14.36 -9.12 -26.33
C ASN A 367 13.99 -7.71 -26.82
N GLY A 368 14.98 -6.90 -27.20
CA GLY A 368 14.77 -5.51 -27.63
C GLY A 368 14.04 -5.33 -28.95
N SER A 369 13.81 -6.40 -29.73
CA SER A 369 13.04 -6.35 -30.97
C SER A 369 11.54 -6.65 -30.79
N GLU A 370 11.14 -7.03 -29.58
CA GLU A 370 9.76 -7.38 -29.24
C GLU A 370 9.01 -6.22 -28.59
N ASP A 371 7.68 -6.26 -28.73
CA ASP A 371 6.77 -5.38 -27.99
C ASP A 371 6.01 -6.21 -26.95
N LEU A 372 5.90 -5.67 -25.74
CA LEU A 372 5.03 -6.22 -24.70
C LEU A 372 3.67 -5.52 -24.77
N GLU A 373 2.63 -6.27 -25.14
CA GLU A 373 1.24 -5.85 -25.00
C GLU A 373 0.66 -6.38 -23.68
N VAL A 374 0.01 -5.50 -22.90
CA VAL A 374 -0.71 -5.83 -21.66
C VAL A 374 -2.08 -5.16 -21.68
N ASN A 375 -3.12 -5.93 -21.36
CA ASN A 375 -4.48 -5.45 -21.19
C ASN A 375 -4.91 -5.66 -19.74
N VAL A 376 -5.48 -4.61 -19.13
CA VAL A 376 -5.90 -4.59 -17.72
C VAL A 376 -7.36 -4.17 -17.64
N ASP A 377 -8.20 -5.06 -17.10
CA ASP A 377 -9.59 -4.79 -16.74
C ASP A 377 -9.66 -4.26 -15.29
N TRP A 378 -10.56 -3.31 -15.06
CA TRP A 378 -10.71 -2.64 -13.78
C TRP A 378 -12.16 -2.24 -13.51
N VAL A 379 -12.48 -2.09 -12.22
CA VAL A 379 -13.76 -1.60 -11.70
C VAL A 379 -13.53 -0.65 -10.54
N LEU A 380 -14.51 0.20 -10.25
CA LEU A 380 -14.54 0.94 -8.99
C LEU A 380 -14.70 -0.03 -7.81
N ARG A 381 -14.43 0.44 -6.58
CA ARG A 381 -14.55 -0.38 -5.37
C ARG A 381 -15.93 -0.99 -5.18
N ASN A 382 -16.99 -0.24 -5.50
CA ASN A 382 -18.38 -0.70 -5.49
C ASN A 382 -18.75 -1.68 -6.63
N GLY A 383 -17.82 -1.96 -7.56
CA GLY A 383 -18.03 -2.87 -8.68
C GLY A 383 -18.53 -2.21 -9.97
N ASP A 384 -18.74 -0.89 -9.99
CA ASP A 384 -19.14 -0.19 -11.21
C ASP A 384 -18.03 -0.28 -12.27
N ALA A 385 -18.41 -0.70 -13.47
CA ALA A 385 -17.51 -0.78 -14.62
C ALA A 385 -17.49 0.55 -15.38
N PHE A 386 -16.54 0.71 -16.31
CA PHE A 386 -16.36 1.93 -17.11
C PHE A 386 -17.65 2.44 -17.79
N LEU A 387 -18.51 1.54 -18.27
CA LEU A 387 -19.76 1.90 -18.96
C LEU A 387 -20.88 2.32 -18.01
N ASP A 388 -20.76 2.01 -16.71
CA ASP A 388 -21.72 2.39 -15.68
C ASP A 388 -21.39 3.78 -15.08
N LEU A 389 -20.20 4.31 -15.38
CA LEU A 389 -19.76 5.62 -14.92
C LEU A 389 -20.55 6.76 -15.59
N PRO A 390 -20.76 7.88 -14.89
CA PRO A 390 -21.28 9.09 -15.49
C PRO A 390 -20.42 9.54 -16.67
N ALA A 391 -21.06 9.87 -17.80
CA ALA A 391 -20.37 10.18 -19.05
C ALA A 391 -19.51 11.46 -19.00
N ASP A 392 -19.70 12.30 -17.97
CA ASP A 392 -18.94 13.52 -17.72
C ASP A 392 -17.71 13.31 -16.82
N TRP A 393 -17.49 12.10 -16.28
CA TRP A 393 -16.32 11.80 -15.47
C TRP A 393 -15.05 11.65 -16.32
N ASP A 394 -13.95 12.19 -15.82
CA ASP A 394 -12.62 12.03 -16.39
C ASP A 394 -12.01 10.70 -15.95
N VAL A 395 -11.57 9.92 -16.93
CA VAL A 395 -10.88 8.65 -16.73
C VAL A 395 -9.56 8.72 -17.47
N ARG A 396 -8.45 8.58 -16.74
CA ARG A 396 -7.10 8.57 -17.28
C ARG A 396 -6.44 7.24 -17.00
N ALA A 397 -5.64 6.79 -17.96
CA ALA A 397 -4.78 5.64 -17.77
C ALA A 397 -3.40 5.94 -18.36
N THR A 398 -2.36 5.48 -17.67
CA THR A 398 -0.98 5.59 -18.14
C THR A 398 -0.24 4.28 -17.89
N CYS A 399 0.55 3.85 -18.86
CA CYS A 399 1.45 2.71 -18.70
C CYS A 399 2.89 3.19 -18.78
N GLY A 400 3.79 2.54 -18.06
CA GLY A 400 5.20 2.87 -18.11
C GLY A 400 6.05 1.91 -17.29
N TRP A 401 7.36 2.08 -17.36
CA TRP A 401 8.30 1.34 -16.53
C TRP A 401 8.69 2.19 -15.33
N ARG A 402 8.77 1.58 -14.13
CA ARG A 402 9.18 2.31 -12.92
C ARG A 402 10.60 2.91 -13.02
N ILE A 403 11.43 2.36 -13.90
CA ILE A 403 12.79 2.84 -14.18
C ILE A 403 12.84 4.16 -15.00
N GLY A 404 11.70 4.66 -15.50
CA GLY A 404 11.61 5.94 -16.19
C GLY A 404 10.95 5.86 -17.57
N PRO A 405 11.08 6.92 -18.39
CA PRO A 405 10.33 7.08 -19.64
C PRO A 405 10.93 6.23 -20.76
N HIS A 406 10.62 4.94 -20.74
CA HIS A 406 10.85 4.01 -21.85
C HIS A 406 9.49 3.83 -22.54
N GLY A 407 9.33 4.51 -23.69
CA GLY A 407 8.04 4.84 -24.29
C GLY A 407 6.99 3.73 -24.20
N ALA A 408 5.77 4.10 -23.81
CA ALA A 408 4.62 3.22 -23.79
C ALA A 408 3.46 3.93 -24.48
N THR A 409 2.66 3.17 -25.24
CA THR A 409 1.40 3.67 -25.78
C THR A 409 0.27 3.13 -24.92
N THR A 410 -0.50 4.03 -24.34
CA THR A 410 -1.68 3.69 -23.53
C THR A 410 -2.94 4.06 -24.30
N THR A 411 -3.87 3.13 -24.37
CA THR A 411 -5.20 3.36 -24.94
C THR A 411 -6.27 2.76 -24.04
N ILE A 412 -7.39 3.46 -23.88
CA ILE A 412 -8.56 2.95 -23.18
C ILE A 412 -9.55 2.50 -24.26
N SER A 413 -9.91 1.22 -24.24
CA SER A 413 -10.86 0.67 -25.19
C SER A 413 -12.29 1.14 -24.90
N PRO A 414 -13.25 1.00 -25.83
CA PRO A 414 -14.64 1.42 -25.60
C PRO A 414 -15.34 0.74 -24.42
N ASN A 415 -14.86 -0.43 -23.98
CA ASN A 415 -15.36 -1.14 -22.80
C ASN A 415 -14.57 -0.81 -21.53
N GLY A 416 -13.61 0.12 -21.57
CA GLY A 416 -12.83 0.57 -20.41
C GLY A 416 -11.51 -0.14 -20.17
N THR A 417 -11.26 -1.29 -20.82
CA THR A 417 -9.99 -2.02 -20.70
C THR A 417 -8.81 -1.13 -21.08
N VAL A 418 -7.80 -1.09 -20.21
CA VAL A 418 -6.57 -0.34 -20.47
C VAL A 418 -5.63 -1.23 -21.26
N GLN A 419 -5.25 -0.79 -22.46
CA GLN A 419 -4.31 -1.48 -23.33
C GLN A 419 -2.99 -0.71 -23.36
N CYS A 420 -1.92 -1.41 -22.99
CA CYS A 420 -0.55 -0.91 -22.98
C CYS A 420 0.26 -1.63 -24.07
N VAL A 421 0.91 -0.87 -24.94
CA VAL A 421 1.92 -1.40 -25.87
C VAL A 421 3.27 -0.79 -25.49
N LEU A 422 4.21 -1.65 -25.07
CA LEU A 422 5.52 -1.27 -24.56
C LEU A 422 6.61 -1.84 -25.47
N PRO A 423 7.24 -1.02 -26.33
CA PRO A 423 8.37 -1.44 -27.13
C PRO A 423 9.61 -1.70 -26.28
N MET A 424 10.16 -2.91 -26.36
CA MET A 424 11.27 -3.30 -25.50
C MET A 424 12.56 -2.61 -25.91
N ALA A 425 12.70 -2.20 -27.18
CA ALA A 425 13.90 -1.57 -27.76
C ALA A 425 14.58 -0.53 -26.85
N THR A 426 13.81 0.29 -26.15
CA THR A 426 14.36 1.36 -25.29
C THR A 426 14.62 0.96 -23.85
N VAL A 427 14.09 -0.17 -23.39
CA VAL A 427 14.24 -0.71 -22.03
C VAL A 427 15.61 -1.40 -21.92
N PRO A 428 16.44 -1.14 -20.90
CA PRO A 428 17.72 -1.85 -20.76
C PRO A 428 17.52 -3.33 -20.42
N PRO A 429 18.50 -4.22 -20.67
CA PRO A 429 18.45 -5.60 -20.17
C PRO A 429 18.36 -5.66 -18.64
N GLY A 430 17.55 -6.58 -18.09
CA GLY A 430 17.34 -6.72 -16.64
C GLY A 430 15.88 -6.98 -16.25
N ALA A 431 15.63 -7.03 -14.95
CA ALA A 431 14.29 -7.10 -14.38
C ALA A 431 13.72 -5.68 -14.25
N HIS A 432 12.53 -5.45 -14.79
CA HIS A 432 11.87 -4.14 -14.75
C HIS A 432 10.42 -4.30 -14.36
N GLU A 433 9.92 -3.35 -13.57
CA GLU A 433 8.53 -3.33 -13.15
C GLU A 433 7.69 -2.45 -14.08
N LEU A 434 6.72 -3.07 -14.75
CA LEU A 434 5.66 -2.39 -15.47
C LEU A 434 4.67 -1.81 -14.45
N VAL A 435 4.28 -0.57 -14.67
CA VAL A 435 3.26 0.14 -13.89
C VAL A 435 2.14 0.55 -14.84
N VAL A 436 0.92 0.13 -14.54
CA VAL A 436 -0.31 0.59 -15.18
C VAL A 436 -1.11 1.34 -14.14
N ARG A 437 -1.26 2.65 -14.35
CA ARG A 437 -2.04 3.51 -13.47
C ARG A 437 -3.37 3.84 -14.12
N VAL A 438 -4.45 3.74 -13.34
CA VAL A 438 -5.80 4.17 -13.72
C VAL A 438 -6.28 5.17 -12.68
N ASP A 439 -6.76 6.33 -13.12
CA ASP A 439 -7.33 7.38 -12.29
C ASP A 439 -8.75 7.70 -12.78
N VAL A 440 -9.72 7.69 -11.88
CA VAL A 440 -11.12 8.11 -12.13
C VAL A 440 -11.43 9.31 -11.25
N GLU A 441 -11.81 10.44 -11.83
CA GLU A 441 -12.05 11.70 -11.09
C GLU A 441 -10.89 12.09 -10.12
N GLY A 442 -9.66 11.68 -10.44
CA GLY A 442 -8.45 11.93 -9.63
C GLY A 442 -8.11 10.83 -8.62
N GLY A 443 -9.02 9.89 -8.37
CA GLY A 443 -8.79 8.74 -7.48
C GLY A 443 -8.26 7.57 -8.29
N GLY A 444 -7.01 7.19 -8.03
CA GLY A 444 -6.35 6.16 -8.81
C GLY A 444 -5.78 4.98 -8.03
N ALA A 445 -5.29 4.02 -8.80
CA ALA A 445 -4.51 2.89 -8.32
C ALA A 445 -3.46 2.49 -9.35
N GLU A 446 -2.43 1.79 -8.89
CA GLU A 446 -1.41 1.18 -9.74
C GLU A 446 -1.54 -0.34 -9.74
N TRP A 447 -1.52 -0.94 -10.93
CA TRP A 447 -1.24 -2.35 -11.10
C TRP A 447 0.21 -2.50 -11.54
N THR A 448 0.96 -3.39 -10.88
CA THR A 448 2.36 -3.62 -11.23
C THR A 448 2.65 -5.07 -11.57
N GLN A 449 3.62 -5.28 -12.47
CA GLN A 449 4.11 -6.59 -12.84
C GLN A 449 5.56 -6.53 -13.31
N THR A 450 6.41 -7.38 -12.75
CA THR A 450 7.81 -7.49 -13.18
C THR A 450 7.95 -8.34 -14.44
N TYR A 451 8.74 -7.86 -15.39
CA TYR A 451 9.16 -8.55 -16.61
C TYR A 451 10.68 -8.54 -16.74
N HIS A 452 11.23 -9.52 -17.46
CA HIS A 452 12.67 -9.61 -17.71
C HIS A 452 12.97 -9.36 -19.18
N ARG A 453 13.91 -8.45 -19.42
CA ARG A 453 14.50 -8.21 -20.74
C ARG A 453 15.90 -8.81 -20.83
N GLU A 454 16.15 -9.65 -21.82
CA GLU A 454 17.47 -10.16 -22.19
C GLU A 454 18.15 -9.28 -23.26
N ASN A 455 19.43 -9.58 -23.54
CA ASN A 455 20.13 -8.95 -24.65
C ASN A 455 19.50 -9.38 -25.98
N THR A 456 19.35 -8.44 -26.90
CA THR A 456 18.93 -8.74 -28.26
C THR A 456 20.05 -9.49 -28.98
N PRO A 457 19.75 -10.60 -29.70
CA PRO A 457 20.76 -11.26 -30.51
C PRO A 457 21.44 -10.30 -31.49
N MET A 458 22.76 -10.42 -31.65
CA MET A 458 23.53 -9.59 -32.59
C MET A 458 23.08 -9.83 -34.04
N ASP A 459 22.96 -8.74 -34.80
CA ASP A 459 22.67 -8.77 -36.23
C ASP A 459 23.97 -8.89 -37.03
N LEU A 460 24.14 -10.01 -37.74
CA LEU A 460 25.32 -10.24 -38.59
C LEU A 460 25.22 -9.45 -39.90
N ALA A 461 26.34 -8.90 -40.36
CA ALA A 461 26.43 -8.20 -41.64
C ALA A 461 26.16 -9.14 -42.83
N VAL A 462 25.29 -8.70 -43.75
CA VAL A 462 24.97 -9.42 -45.00
C VAL A 462 25.18 -8.50 -46.21
N PRO A 463 26.06 -8.86 -47.17
CA PRO A 463 26.90 -10.07 -47.19
C PRO A 463 28.01 -10.03 -46.13
N LYS A 464 28.52 -11.20 -45.75
CA LYS A 464 29.67 -11.31 -44.83
C LYS A 464 30.87 -10.51 -45.39
N PRO A 465 31.60 -9.76 -44.54
CA PRO A 465 32.71 -8.94 -45.00
C PRO A 465 33.83 -9.80 -45.59
N THR A 466 34.46 -9.31 -46.66
CA THR A 466 35.63 -9.95 -47.29
C THR A 466 36.87 -9.11 -47.03
N VAL A 467 37.93 -9.72 -46.49
CA VAL A 467 39.19 -9.04 -46.17
C VAL A 467 40.24 -9.34 -47.24
N TYR A 468 40.68 -8.31 -47.95
CA TYR A 468 41.76 -8.44 -48.95
C TYR A 468 43.13 -8.18 -48.32
N VAL A 469 43.82 -9.25 -47.97
CA VAL A 469 45.18 -9.19 -47.39
C VAL A 469 46.21 -9.07 -48.51
N PRO A 470 47.02 -7.99 -48.56
CA PRO A 470 48.11 -7.89 -49.53
C PRO A 470 49.23 -8.89 -49.19
N GLN A 471 49.96 -9.35 -50.20
CA GLN A 471 51.14 -10.20 -49.99
C GLN A 471 52.14 -9.51 -49.06
N HIS A 472 52.69 -10.28 -48.11
CA HIS A 472 53.60 -9.80 -47.05
C HIS A 472 53.05 -8.64 -46.21
N GLY A 473 51.73 -8.45 -46.16
CA GLY A 473 51.11 -7.39 -45.39
C GLY A 473 49.96 -7.87 -44.53
N GLU A 474 49.28 -6.90 -43.92
CA GLU A 474 48.19 -7.11 -42.99
C GLU A 474 46.99 -6.21 -43.26
N ARG A 475 45.83 -6.63 -42.75
CA ARG A 475 44.60 -5.87 -42.70
C ARG A 475 43.93 -6.05 -41.35
N ILE A 476 43.17 -5.02 -40.97
CA ILE A 476 42.36 -5.00 -39.77
C ILE A 476 40.90 -5.07 -40.20
N LEU A 477 40.18 -6.04 -39.63
CA LEU A 477 38.74 -6.19 -39.74
C LEU A 477 38.11 -5.73 -38.43
N ASN A 478 37.33 -4.65 -38.46
CA ASN A 478 36.63 -4.16 -37.28
C ASN A 478 35.39 -5.02 -37.01
N MET A 479 35.10 -5.34 -35.75
CA MET A 479 33.93 -6.16 -35.40
C MET A 479 32.60 -5.46 -35.69
N SER A 480 32.59 -4.12 -35.69
CA SER A 480 31.44 -3.32 -36.15
C SER A 480 31.12 -3.48 -37.65
N GLU A 481 32.05 -4.04 -38.45
CA GLU A 481 31.80 -4.42 -39.86
C GLU A 481 31.26 -5.85 -39.98
N VAL A 482 31.37 -6.66 -38.91
CA VAL A 482 30.96 -8.07 -38.89
C VAL A 482 29.55 -8.23 -38.31
N ALA A 483 29.25 -7.51 -37.23
CA ALA A 483 27.94 -7.52 -36.61
C ALA A 483 27.64 -6.18 -35.91
N VAL A 484 26.36 -5.95 -35.65
CA VAL A 484 25.86 -4.85 -34.82
C VAL A 484 25.08 -5.47 -33.67
N ASP A 485 25.34 -5.01 -32.45
CA ASP A 485 24.47 -5.29 -31.32
C ASP A 485 23.31 -4.28 -31.34
N PRO A 486 22.05 -4.72 -31.51
CA PRO A 486 20.88 -3.83 -31.48
C PRO A 486 20.74 -3.03 -30.18
N ASP A 487 21.36 -3.50 -29.09
CA ASP A 487 21.31 -2.87 -27.77
C ASP A 487 22.40 -1.79 -27.59
N GLY A 488 23.20 -1.55 -28.64
CA GLY A 488 24.21 -0.50 -28.67
C GLY A 488 25.51 -0.84 -27.94
N GLN A 489 25.72 -2.11 -27.55
CA GLN A 489 27.00 -2.53 -26.99
C GLN A 489 28.07 -2.67 -28.08
N ILE A 490 29.33 -2.56 -27.66
CA ILE A 490 30.48 -2.75 -28.55
C ILE A 490 30.67 -4.25 -28.76
N VAL A 491 30.47 -4.70 -30.00
CA VAL A 491 30.73 -6.09 -30.42
C VAL A 491 32.21 -6.41 -30.29
N ARG A 492 32.55 -7.54 -29.66
CA ARG A 492 33.92 -8.00 -29.48
C ARG A 492 34.13 -9.44 -29.94
N ALA A 493 35.23 -9.68 -30.66
CA ALA A 493 35.76 -11.02 -30.87
C ALA A 493 36.27 -11.61 -29.57
N THR A 494 35.83 -12.82 -29.25
CA THR A 494 36.33 -13.64 -28.14
C THR A 494 37.25 -14.74 -28.62
N ASN A 495 37.02 -15.23 -29.84
CA ASN A 495 37.84 -16.23 -30.51
C ASN A 495 37.89 -15.94 -32.01
N VAL A 496 39.02 -16.29 -32.64
CA VAL A 496 39.18 -16.23 -34.09
C VAL A 496 39.94 -17.45 -34.57
N GLU A 497 39.43 -18.10 -35.60
CA GLU A 497 40.01 -19.30 -36.20
C GLU A 497 40.00 -19.21 -37.72
N LEU A 498 40.96 -19.88 -38.36
CA LEU A 498 41.02 -20.03 -39.81
C LEU A 498 40.50 -21.42 -40.18
N ASN A 499 39.51 -21.46 -41.06
CA ASN A 499 38.88 -22.70 -41.49
C ASN A 499 39.05 -22.88 -43.01
N CYS A 500 40.22 -23.31 -43.42
CA CYS A 500 40.53 -23.60 -44.82
C CYS A 500 41.70 -24.58 -44.96
N THR A 501 41.90 -25.12 -46.16
CA THR A 501 43.00 -26.05 -46.45
C THR A 501 44.37 -25.34 -46.43
N ASP A 502 44.38 -24.05 -46.74
CA ASP A 502 45.60 -23.22 -46.86
C ASP A 502 45.82 -22.32 -45.64
N ALA A 503 45.34 -22.72 -44.46
CA ALA A 503 45.38 -21.91 -43.24
C ALA A 503 46.81 -21.49 -42.85
N ASP A 504 47.81 -22.33 -43.17
CA ASP A 504 49.23 -22.07 -42.88
C ASP A 504 49.80 -20.82 -43.60
N HIS A 505 49.14 -20.34 -44.68
CA HIS A 505 49.55 -19.14 -45.41
C HIS A 505 49.02 -17.84 -44.76
N PHE A 506 48.07 -17.94 -43.83
CA PHE A 506 47.45 -16.81 -43.15
C PHE A 506 47.70 -16.84 -41.64
N GLY A 507 47.74 -15.66 -41.04
CA GLY A 507 47.72 -15.49 -39.59
C GLY A 507 46.56 -14.62 -39.16
N VAL A 508 45.93 -14.97 -38.04
CA VAL A 508 44.85 -14.19 -37.42
C VAL A 508 45.16 -13.93 -35.95
N SER A 509 44.84 -12.73 -35.48
CA SER A 509 44.90 -12.40 -34.06
C SER A 509 43.86 -11.35 -33.67
N ILE A 510 43.32 -11.48 -32.47
CA ILE A 510 42.43 -10.49 -31.88
C ILE A 510 43.27 -9.30 -31.40
N VAL A 511 42.86 -8.09 -31.74
CA VAL A 511 43.51 -6.84 -31.34
C VAL A 511 42.47 -5.88 -30.74
N GLU A 512 42.94 -4.77 -30.15
CA GLU A 512 42.08 -3.69 -29.64
C GLU A 512 41.00 -4.18 -28.65
N ASP A 513 41.42 -5.03 -27.70
CA ASP A 513 40.57 -5.64 -26.67
C ASP A 513 39.35 -6.40 -27.23
N GLY A 514 39.45 -6.94 -28.45
CA GLY A 514 38.37 -7.68 -29.10
C GLY A 514 37.63 -6.87 -30.16
N GLN A 515 37.86 -5.56 -30.29
CA GLN A 515 37.11 -4.73 -31.23
C GLN A 515 37.53 -4.92 -32.68
N ALA A 516 38.69 -5.52 -32.92
CA ALA A 516 39.14 -5.83 -34.27
C ALA A 516 39.95 -7.13 -34.34
N VAL A 517 39.99 -7.71 -35.53
CA VAL A 517 40.80 -8.89 -35.88
C VAL A 517 41.83 -8.46 -36.92
N ARG A 518 43.10 -8.73 -36.62
CA ARG A 518 44.20 -8.58 -37.57
C ARG A 518 44.33 -9.86 -38.38
N VAL A 519 44.33 -9.73 -39.71
CA VAL A 519 44.57 -10.81 -40.67
C VAL A 519 45.82 -10.45 -41.48
N PHE A 520 46.79 -11.36 -41.55
CA PHE A 520 48.07 -11.10 -42.23
C PHE A 520 48.57 -12.31 -43.03
N HIS A 521 49.42 -12.05 -44.01
CA HIS A 521 50.11 -13.09 -44.76
C HIS A 521 51.27 -13.63 -43.93
N ALA A 522 51.25 -14.91 -43.57
CA ALA A 522 52.16 -15.48 -42.57
C ALA A 522 53.52 -15.90 -43.12
N LEU A 523 53.62 -16.14 -44.43
CA LEU A 523 54.81 -16.69 -45.08
C LEU A 523 55.51 -15.65 -45.97
N ASP A 524 56.80 -15.88 -46.23
CA ASP A 524 57.66 -15.03 -47.06
C ASP A 524 57.61 -15.37 -48.57
N GLU A 525 56.62 -16.16 -48.99
CA GLU A 525 56.43 -16.52 -50.41
C GLU A 525 55.36 -15.67 -51.12
N GLU A 526 55.39 -15.65 -52.45
CA GLU A 526 54.31 -15.06 -53.24
C GLU A 526 53.21 -16.09 -53.46
N TRP A 527 52.06 -15.89 -52.82
CA TRP A 527 50.94 -16.82 -52.87
C TRP A 527 49.59 -16.10 -53.07
N LEU A 528 48.59 -16.82 -53.60
CA LEU A 528 47.23 -16.34 -53.78
C LEU A 528 46.24 -17.48 -53.53
N GLY A 529 45.25 -17.20 -52.69
CA GLY A 529 44.13 -18.11 -52.40
C GLY A 529 43.16 -17.46 -51.43
N GLU A 530 42.27 -18.27 -50.88
CA GLU A 530 41.15 -17.83 -50.03
C GLU A 530 41.05 -18.69 -48.77
N CYS A 531 40.54 -18.10 -47.70
CA CYS A 531 40.31 -18.78 -46.44
C CYS A 531 39.10 -18.18 -45.73
N ASP A 532 38.33 -19.02 -45.06
CA ASP A 532 37.25 -18.55 -44.19
C ASP A 532 37.81 -18.22 -42.81
N VAL A 533 37.47 -17.02 -42.32
CA VAL A 533 37.77 -16.59 -40.95
C VAL A 533 36.51 -16.80 -40.11
N GLU A 534 36.59 -17.67 -39.12
CA GLU A 534 35.52 -17.92 -38.15
C GLU A 534 35.75 -17.08 -36.89
N VAL A 535 34.75 -16.32 -36.48
CA VAL A 535 34.86 -15.40 -35.34
C VAL A 535 33.71 -15.66 -34.37
N ASN A 536 34.04 -15.87 -33.09
CA ASN A 536 33.04 -15.90 -32.02
C ASN A 536 32.90 -14.51 -31.42
N LEU A 537 31.69 -13.98 -31.42
CA LEU A 537 31.38 -12.63 -30.96
C LEU A 537 30.76 -12.66 -29.55
N ARG A 538 30.92 -11.57 -28.81
CA ARG A 538 30.18 -11.26 -27.59
C ARG A 538 29.85 -9.78 -27.52
#